data_AF-A0A4R4AZX2-F1
#
_entry.id   AF-A0A4R4AZX2-F1
#
_cell.length_a   1.000
_cell.length_b   1.000
_cell.length_c   1.000
_cell.angle_alpha   90.00
_cell.angle_beta   90.00
_cell.angle_gamma   90.00
#
_symmetry.space_group_name_H-M   'P 1'
#
loop_
_entity.id
_entity.type
_entity.pdbx_description
1 polymer ?
#
loop_
_entity_poly.entity_id
_entity_poly.type
_entity_poly.pdbx_seq_one_letter_code
_entity_poly.pdbx_strand_id
1 'polypeptide(L)'
;MKEDIKEYDISEFMDIPKEYYSISKPKLEITEVIKEALKEKNLSIRNLGKNIGLKHPQIIRVTSANNYNIDTLLKILDGLDLKIEIKPK
;
A
#
# COMPACT_ATOMS: atom_id res chain seq x y z
N MET A 1 5.47 -19.24 -33.54
CA MET A 1 5.00 -19.99 -32.36
C MET A 1 4.98 -19.01 -31.20
N LYS A 2 3.82 -18.78 -30.57
CA LYS A 2 3.80 -18.08 -29.28
C LYS A 2 4.26 -19.11 -28.26
N GLU A 3 5.33 -18.84 -27.53
CA GLU A 3 5.72 -19.69 -26.41
C GLU A 3 4.59 -19.66 -25.38
N ASP A 4 4.12 -20.83 -24.96
CA ASP A 4 3.16 -20.96 -23.86
C ASP A 4 3.87 -20.51 -22.58
N ILE A 5 3.57 -19.30 -22.12
CA ILE A 5 4.04 -18.79 -20.83
C ILE A 5 3.30 -19.58 -19.75
N LYS A 6 4.03 -20.43 -19.02
CA LYS A 6 3.53 -21.12 -17.84
C LYS A 6 3.68 -20.22 -16.62
N GLU A 7 2.58 -19.96 -15.94
CA GLU A 7 2.53 -19.27 -14.65
C GLU A 7 2.78 -20.30 -13.53
N TYR A 8 3.63 -19.96 -12.57
CA TYR A 8 3.96 -20.80 -11.42
C TYR A 8 3.94 -19.96 -10.15
N ASP A 9 3.58 -20.57 -9.01
CA ASP A 9 3.70 -19.92 -7.71
C ASP A 9 5.16 -20.00 -7.22
N ILE A 10 5.71 -18.90 -6.72
CA ILE A 10 7.09 -18.85 -6.25
C ILE A 10 7.33 -19.78 -5.04
N SER A 11 6.28 -20.08 -4.25
CA SER A 11 6.33 -21.03 -3.15
C SER A 11 6.61 -22.48 -3.61
N GLU A 12 6.41 -22.79 -4.89
CA GLU A 12 6.79 -24.09 -5.47
C GLU A 12 8.31 -24.28 -5.54
N PHE A 13 9.07 -23.18 -5.49
CA PHE A 13 10.53 -23.18 -5.65
C PHE A 13 11.30 -22.67 -4.43
N MET A 14 10.64 -21.96 -3.51
CA MET A 14 11.29 -21.43 -2.32
C MET A 14 10.35 -21.29 -1.12
N ASP A 15 10.91 -21.44 0.07
CA ASP A 15 10.20 -21.13 1.31
C ASP A 15 10.00 -19.61 1.43
N ILE A 16 8.74 -19.21 1.57
CA ILE A 16 8.37 -17.81 1.78
C ILE A 16 8.29 -17.55 3.30
N PRO A 17 9.03 -16.55 3.83
CA PRO A 17 8.96 -16.21 5.24
C PRO A 17 7.53 -15.86 5.67
N LYS A 18 7.08 -16.35 6.84
CA LYS A 18 5.74 -16.04 7.38
C LYS A 18 5.45 -14.54 7.47
N GLU A 19 6.48 -13.74 7.75
CA GLU A 19 6.40 -12.28 7.81
C GLU A 19 5.93 -11.64 6.50
N TYR A 20 6.21 -12.27 5.35
CA TYR A 20 5.70 -11.80 4.06
C TYR A 20 4.18 -11.71 4.08
N TYR A 21 3.50 -12.77 4.54
CA TYR A 21 2.04 -12.82 4.56
C TYR A 21 1.43 -11.96 5.68
N SER A 22 2.10 -11.81 6.82
CA SER A 22 1.55 -11.04 7.94
C SER A 22 1.89 -9.55 7.91
N ILE A 23 2.95 -9.13 7.20
CA ILE A 23 3.43 -7.73 7.19
C ILE A 23 3.52 -7.20 5.76
N SER A 24 4.33 -7.82 4.90
CA SER A 24 4.66 -7.24 3.59
C SER A 24 3.46 -7.22 2.64
N LYS A 25 2.73 -8.33 2.53
CA LYS A 25 1.54 -8.46 1.69
C LYS A 25 0.43 -7.49 2.12
N PRO A 26 0.03 -7.41 3.41
CA PRO A 26 -0.92 -6.38 3.86
C PRO A 26 -0.47 -4.94 3.59
N LYS A 27 0.83 -4.62 3.74
CA LYS A 27 1.35 -3.30 3.41
C LYS A 27 1.23 -2.97 1.92
N LEU A 28 1.46 -3.95 1.05
CA LEU A 28 1.27 -3.80 -0.40
C LEU A 28 -0.20 -3.58 -0.74
N GLU A 29 -1.11 -4.36 -0.14
CA GLU A 29 -2.56 -4.19 -0.33
C GLU A 29 -3.02 -2.78 0.09
N ILE A 30 -2.61 -2.31 1.26
CA ILE A 30 -2.87 -0.93 1.73
C ILE A 30 -2.31 0.09 0.72
N THR A 31 -1.10 -0.14 0.22
CA THR A 31 -0.44 0.77 -0.73
C THR A 31 -1.21 0.88 -2.04
N GLU A 32 -1.69 -0.24 -2.57
CA GLU A 32 -2.46 -0.25 -3.82
C GLU A 32 -3.79 0.47 -3.65
N VAL A 33 -4.55 0.21 -2.58
CA VAL A 33 -5.79 0.94 -2.28
C VAL A 33 -5.57 2.45 -2.18
N ILE A 34 -4.49 2.89 -1.54
CA ILE A 34 -4.14 4.32 -1.44
C ILE A 34 -3.82 4.91 -2.82
N LYS A 35 -3.08 4.18 -3.67
CA LYS A 35 -2.75 4.64 -5.03
C LYS A 35 -3.98 4.73 -5.92
N GLU A 36 -4.89 3.76 -5.82
CA GLU A 36 -6.16 3.76 -6.53
C GLU A 36 -7.01 4.97 -6.12
N ALA A 37 -7.17 5.22 -4.82
CA ALA A 37 -7.91 6.38 -4.32
C ALA A 37 -7.28 7.72 -4.75
N LEU A 38 -5.95 7.83 -4.77
CA LEU A 38 -5.25 9.00 -5.32
C LEU A 38 -5.59 9.22 -6.81
N LYS A 39 -5.59 8.14 -7.60
CA LYS A 39 -5.92 8.17 -9.03
C LYS A 39 -7.37 8.56 -9.27
N GLU A 40 -8.32 7.95 -8.55
CA GLU A 40 -9.75 8.25 -8.65
C GLU A 40 -10.07 9.70 -8.30
N LYS A 41 -9.39 10.25 -7.29
CA LYS A 41 -9.55 11.65 -6.87
C LYS A 41 -8.71 12.64 -7.68
N ASN A 42 -7.93 12.17 -8.66
CA ASN A 42 -6.97 12.96 -9.43
C ASN A 42 -6.04 13.81 -8.53
N LEU A 43 -5.65 13.24 -7.38
CA LEU A 43 -4.81 13.91 -6.38
C LEU A 43 -3.35 13.50 -6.55
N SER A 44 -2.47 14.51 -6.59
CA SER A 44 -1.03 14.26 -6.47
C SER A 44 -0.63 14.08 -5.00
N ILE A 45 0.44 13.33 -4.76
CA ILE A 45 1.06 13.17 -3.44
C ILE A 45 1.36 14.55 -2.79
N ARG A 46 1.81 15.50 -3.61
CA ARG A 46 2.10 16.86 -3.14
C ARG A 46 0.84 17.58 -2.65
N ASN A 47 -0.27 17.46 -3.38
CA ASN A 47 -1.53 18.11 -3.01
C ASN A 47 -2.15 17.43 -1.78
N LEU A 48 -2.10 16.10 -1.71
CA LEU A 48 -2.51 15.37 -0.51
C LEU A 48 -1.74 15.88 0.72
N GLY A 49 -0.41 15.95 0.64
CA GLY A 49 0.42 16.43 1.76
C GLY A 49 0.11 17.85 2.23
N LYS A 50 -0.28 18.75 1.32
CA LYS A 50 -0.75 20.09 1.70
C LYS A 50 -2.06 20.03 2.48
N ASN A 51 -2.99 19.17 2.09
CA ASN A 51 -4.32 19.08 2.72
C ASN A 51 -4.26 18.49 4.13
N ILE A 52 -3.41 17.48 4.34
CA ILE A 52 -3.32 16.74 5.62
C ILE A 52 -2.09 17.12 6.48
N GLY A 53 -1.35 18.15 6.07
CA GLY A 53 -0.19 18.65 6.82
C GLY A 53 1.00 17.68 6.87
N LEU A 54 1.17 16.82 5.86
CA LEU A 54 2.26 15.85 5.78
C LEU A 54 3.31 16.25 4.74
N LYS A 55 4.59 15.99 5.05
CA LYS A 55 5.69 16.18 4.10
C LYS A 55 5.69 15.06 3.06
N HIS A 56 6.10 15.38 1.83
CA HIS A 56 6.19 14.43 0.72
C HIS A 56 6.91 13.10 1.09
N PRO A 57 8.04 13.09 1.82
CA PRO A 57 8.69 11.82 2.21
C PRO A 57 7.85 10.94 3.13
N GLN A 58 6.95 11.51 3.94
CA GLN A 58 6.06 10.72 4.81
C GLN A 58 5.04 9.95 3.97
N ILE A 59 4.46 10.61 2.96
CA ILE A 59 3.48 9.98 2.07
C ILE A 59 4.16 8.93 1.19
N ILE A 60 5.34 9.24 0.65
CA ILE A 60 6.12 8.30 -0.17
C ILE A 60 6.41 7.00 0.59
N ARG A 61 6.73 7.08 1.89
CA ARG A 61 6.94 5.87 2.69
C ARG A 61 5.69 4.98 2.74
N VAL A 62 4.50 5.56 2.78
CA VAL A 62 3.25 4.80 2.76
C VAL A 62 2.98 4.25 1.37
N THR A 63 3.05 5.07 0.32
CA THR A 63 2.75 4.67 -1.07
C THR A 63 3.80 3.76 -1.72
N SER A 64 4.88 3.46 -1.00
CA SER A 64 5.94 2.53 -1.42
C SER A 64 6.07 1.33 -0.47
N ALA A 65 5.05 1.05 0.35
CA ALA A 65 5.03 -0.05 1.32
C ALA A 65 6.23 -0.10 2.29
N ASN A 66 6.89 1.03 2.53
CA ASN A 66 8.02 1.12 3.45
C ASN A 66 7.56 1.15 4.91
N ASN A 67 8.46 1.44 5.84
CA ASN A 67 8.12 1.65 7.24
C ASN A 67 7.52 3.04 7.46
N TYR A 68 6.38 3.07 8.13
CA TYR A 68 5.64 4.27 8.50
C TYR A 68 4.90 4.02 9.82
N ASN A 69 4.52 5.09 10.52
CA ASN A 69 3.73 4.99 11.74
C ASN A 69 2.23 4.99 11.42
N ILE A 70 1.42 4.47 12.34
CA ILE A 70 -0.02 4.38 12.19
C ILE A 70 -0.68 5.77 12.03
N ASP A 71 -0.18 6.80 12.72
CA ASP A 71 -0.68 8.19 12.61
C ASP A 71 -0.54 8.75 11.17
N THR A 72 0.59 8.48 10.50
CA THR A 72 0.81 8.88 9.09
C THR A 72 -0.18 8.17 8.18
N LEU A 73 -0.41 6.87 8.39
CA LEU A 73 -1.40 6.11 7.63
C LEU A 73 -2.80 6.70 7.83
N LEU A 74 -3.24 6.88 9.08
CA LEU A 74 -4.57 7.38 9.39
C LEU A 74 -4.83 8.78 8.81
N LYS A 75 -3.84 9.69 8.85
CA LYS A 75 -3.94 11.00 8.19
C LYS A 75 -4.09 10.91 6.68
N ILE A 76 -3.39 9.99 6.03
CA ILE A 76 -3.53 9.76 4.59
C ILE A 76 -4.91 9.20 4.27
N LEU A 77 -5.39 8.23 5.05
CA LEU A 77 -6.72 7.66 4.87
C LEU A 77 -7.81 8.73 5.04
N ASP A 78 -7.72 9.55 6.08
CA ASP A 78 -8.62 10.69 6.31
C ASP A 78 -8.64 11.65 5.11
N GLY A 79 -7.46 12.06 4.63
CA GLY A 79 -7.35 12.92 3.44
C GLY A 79 -7.86 12.30 2.14
N LEU A 80 -8.02 10.97 2.10
CA LEU A 80 -8.56 10.23 0.98
C LEU A 80 -10.00 9.75 1.23
N ASP A 81 -10.64 10.13 2.34
CA ASP A 81 -11.98 9.65 2.72
C ASP A 81 -12.06 8.11 2.78
N LEU A 82 -11.01 7.51 3.35
CA LEU A 82 -10.88 6.07 3.58
C LEU A 82 -10.83 5.77 5.08
N LYS A 83 -11.14 4.52 5.43
CA LYS A 83 -11.00 4.00 6.80
C LYS A 83 -10.36 2.62 6.80
N ILE A 84 -9.70 2.29 7.90
CA ILE A 84 -9.19 0.93 8.15
C ILE A 84 -10.20 0.14 8.99
N GLU A 85 -10.31 -1.15 8.75
CA GLU A 85 -11.15 -2.07 9.51
C GLU A 85 -10.27 -3.17 10.12
N ILE A 86 -10.45 -3.45 11.42
CA ILE A 86 -9.74 -4.53 12.12
C ILE A 86 -10.70 -5.70 12.28
N LYS A 87 -10.32 -6.87 11.77
CA LYS A 87 -11.12 -8.10 11.81
C LYS A 87 -10.37 -9.21 12.55
N PRO A 88 -11.09 -10.12 13.24
CA PRO A 88 -10.51 -11.39 13.67
C PRO A 88 -9.87 -12.13 12.49
N LYS A 89 -8.79 -12.86 12.77
CA LYS A 89 -8.17 -13.76 11.80
C LYS A 89 -9.04 -14.98 11.51
#